data_AF-A0A136JSP8-F1
#
_entry.id   AF-A0A136JSP8-F1
#
_cell.length_a   1.000
_cell.length_b   1.000
_cell.length_c   1.000
_cell.angle_alpha   90.00
_cell.angle_beta   90.00
_cell.angle_gamma   90.00
#
_symmetry.space_group_name_H-M   'P 1'
#
loop_
_entity.id
_entity.type
_entity.pdbx_description
1 polymer ?
#
loop_
_entity_poly.entity_id
_entity_poly.type
_entity_poly.pdbx_seq_one_letter_code
_entity_poly.pdbx_strand_id
1 'polypeptide(L)'
;MITTRFALIPGLLLILGGCMTDATVELTKAPFDATTQLTDGTTGATKEFLDPTTEFTSSTTPGALSEGGLLRAKQKATFFAMQTQDNLREDIARGQGEYLASLAALTGVPADQWPALQDDMRQSYPTLFDEQLSPGQSSERVVETAWAHGYGKQVVAHR
;
A
#
# COMPACT_ATOMS: atom_id res chain seq x y z
N MET A 1 60.10 -40.57 -58.02
CA MET A 1 60.09 -39.66 -56.85
C MET A 1 59.76 -40.49 -55.62
N ILE A 2 60.73 -41.25 -55.12
CA ILE A 2 61.58 -40.96 -53.95
C ILE A 2 60.77 -40.80 -52.66
N THR A 3 60.76 -41.91 -51.93
CA THR A 3 60.39 -42.14 -50.54
C THR A 3 61.53 -41.78 -49.58
N THR A 4 61.22 -41.11 -48.46
CA THR A 4 62.01 -41.12 -47.20
C THR A 4 61.13 -40.47 -46.11
N ARG A 5 60.62 -41.14 -45.07
CA ARG A 5 61.21 -41.86 -43.93
C ARG A 5 62.04 -40.98 -42.95
N PHE A 6 61.42 -40.76 -41.79
CA PHE A 6 61.93 -40.90 -40.42
C PHE A 6 62.68 -39.77 -39.68
N ALA A 7 62.42 -39.78 -38.36
CA ALA A 7 63.20 -39.29 -37.21
C ALA A 7 62.96 -37.83 -36.79
N LEU A 8 62.24 -37.60 -35.66
CA LEU A 8 62.73 -37.52 -34.27
C LEU A 8 63.40 -36.16 -33.95
N ILE A 9 62.87 -35.45 -32.95
CA ILE A 9 63.57 -35.05 -31.69
C ILE A 9 62.72 -33.97 -30.96
N PRO A 10 62.69 -33.98 -29.62
CA PRO A 10 61.81 -33.16 -28.77
C PRO A 10 62.47 -31.83 -28.40
N GLY A 11 61.69 -30.81 -28.05
CA GLY A 11 62.26 -29.51 -27.67
C GLY A 11 61.24 -28.48 -27.21
N LEU A 12 60.94 -28.52 -25.92
CA LEU A 12 60.76 -27.37 -25.01
C LEU A 12 60.71 -25.97 -25.67
N LEU A 13 59.56 -25.29 -25.59
CA LEU A 13 59.54 -23.82 -25.44
C LEU A 13 58.21 -23.34 -24.83
N LEU A 14 58.31 -22.81 -23.61
CA LEU A 14 57.29 -22.02 -22.93
C LEU A 14 56.93 -20.79 -23.79
N ILE A 15 55.66 -20.60 -24.07
CA ILE A 15 55.15 -19.33 -24.61
C ILE A 15 53.96 -18.88 -23.77
N LEU A 16 54.16 -17.77 -23.05
CA LEU A 16 53.08 -16.94 -22.53
C LEU A 16 52.29 -16.37 -23.71
N GLY A 17 51.00 -16.67 -23.76
CA GLY A 17 49.96 -15.92 -24.47
C GLY A 17 48.71 -16.07 -23.61
N GLY A 18 48.07 -15.02 -23.11
CA GLY A 18 47.58 -13.87 -23.85
C GLY A 18 46.07 -13.87 -23.64
N CYS A 19 45.57 -12.85 -22.93
CA CYS A 19 44.18 -12.71 -22.53
C CYS A 19 43.24 -12.63 -23.74
N MET A 20 42.05 -13.25 -23.67
CA MET A 20 40.72 -12.62 -23.88
C MET A 20 39.58 -13.64 -23.95
N THR A 21 38.62 -13.43 -23.04
CA THR A 21 37.15 -13.59 -23.15
C THR A 21 36.53 -14.93 -23.54
N ASP A 22 35.81 -15.52 -22.58
CA ASP A 22 34.48 -16.07 -22.86
C ASP A 22 33.47 -15.42 -21.90
N ALA A 23 32.69 -14.50 -22.44
CA ALA A 23 31.62 -13.77 -21.78
C ALA A 23 30.30 -14.49 -22.07
N THR A 24 29.98 -15.51 -21.28
CA THR A 24 28.67 -16.18 -21.35
C THR A 24 28.20 -16.63 -19.97
N VAL A 25 27.97 -15.68 -19.05
CA VAL A 25 27.17 -15.90 -17.83
C VAL A 25 26.40 -14.64 -17.46
N GLU A 26 25.73 -14.02 -18.41
CA GLU A 26 24.78 -12.94 -18.17
C GLU A 26 23.62 -13.18 -19.12
N LEU A 27 22.42 -13.48 -18.60
CA LEU A 27 21.11 -13.15 -19.21
C LEU A 27 19.89 -13.89 -18.62
N THR A 28 20.03 -14.81 -17.65
CA THR A 28 18.84 -15.53 -17.13
C THR A 28 18.43 -15.16 -15.69
N LYS A 29 19.22 -14.36 -14.95
CA LYS A 29 18.89 -14.05 -13.54
C LYS A 29 18.27 -12.68 -13.28
N ALA A 30 18.24 -11.79 -14.28
CA ALA A 30 17.78 -10.42 -14.08
C ALA A 30 16.25 -10.21 -13.93
N PRO A 31 15.32 -10.95 -14.58
CA PRO A 31 13.92 -10.55 -14.55
C PRO A 31 13.20 -10.88 -13.23
N PHE A 32 13.72 -11.82 -12.42
CA PHE A 32 13.06 -12.25 -11.18
C PHE A 32 13.53 -11.49 -9.93
N ASP A 33 14.78 -11.01 -9.90
CA ASP A 33 15.29 -10.20 -8.78
C ASP A 33 14.69 -8.78 -8.78
N ALA A 34 14.51 -8.18 -9.97
CA ALA A 34 13.89 -6.85 -10.08
C ALA A 34 12.41 -6.85 -9.65
N THR A 35 11.67 -7.93 -9.94
CA THR A 35 10.25 -8.05 -9.57
C THR A 35 10.07 -8.30 -8.06
N THR A 36 11.01 -9.00 -7.43
CA THR A 36 11.01 -9.24 -5.98
C THR A 36 11.34 -7.97 -5.21
N GLN A 37 12.37 -7.22 -5.62
CA GLN A 37 12.72 -5.93 -4.99
C GLN A 37 11.64 -4.86 -5.16
N LEU A 38 10.90 -4.86 -6.27
CA LEU A 38 9.74 -3.96 -6.44
C LEU A 38 8.57 -4.32 -5.51
N THR A 39 8.31 -5.60 -5.29
CA THR A 39 7.23 -6.08 -4.40
C THR A 39 7.59 -5.88 -2.92
N ASP A 40 8.83 -6.11 -2.54
CA ASP A 40 9.32 -5.85 -1.17
C ASP A 40 9.43 -4.34 -0.89
N GLY A 41 9.78 -3.53 -1.89
CA GLY A 41 9.78 -2.07 -1.77
C GLY A 41 8.39 -1.46 -1.61
N THR A 42 7.38 -1.95 -2.35
CA THR A 42 5.98 -1.53 -2.15
C THR A 42 5.39 -2.07 -0.86
N THR A 43 5.70 -3.32 -0.50
CA THR A 43 5.29 -3.90 0.80
C THR A 43 5.94 -3.16 1.97
N GLY A 44 7.22 -2.79 1.85
CA GLY A 44 7.96 -2.00 2.82
C GLY A 44 7.41 -0.58 2.98
N ALA A 45 7.15 0.12 1.87
CA ALA A 45 6.57 1.46 1.91
C ALA A 45 5.12 1.50 2.46
N THR A 46 4.35 0.43 2.26
CA THR A 46 3.01 0.30 2.86
C THR A 46 3.09 -0.11 4.33
N LYS A 47 4.09 -0.90 4.71
CA LYS A 47 4.32 -1.35 6.09
C LYS A 47 4.93 -0.27 6.97
N GLU A 48 5.82 0.58 6.44
CA GLU A 48 6.37 1.75 7.15
C GLU A 48 5.31 2.83 7.40
N PHE A 49 4.20 2.82 6.64
CA PHE A 49 3.02 3.65 6.92
C PHE A 49 2.03 3.01 7.91
N LEU A 50 2.18 1.71 8.21
CA LEU A 50 1.24 0.92 9.02
C LEU A 50 1.84 0.32 10.32
N ASP A 51 3.17 0.32 10.47
CA ASP A 51 3.89 -0.03 11.71
C ASP A 51 4.17 1.25 12.50
N PRO A 52 3.32 1.56 13.48
CA PRO A 52 3.69 1.18 14.84
C PRO A 52 2.52 0.53 15.58
N THR A 53 2.50 -0.81 15.62
CA THR A 53 1.59 -1.61 16.44
C THR A 53 1.92 -1.61 17.95
N THR A 54 2.44 -0.51 18.52
CA THR A 54 2.83 -0.48 19.95
C THR A 54 2.36 0.72 20.76
N GLU A 55 1.63 1.69 20.21
CA GLU A 55 1.07 2.81 21.01
C GLU A 55 -0.44 2.73 21.25
N PHE A 56 -1.03 1.53 21.14
CA PHE A 56 -2.45 1.32 21.47
C PHE A 56 -2.73 1.03 22.96
N THR A 57 -1.72 1.07 23.85
CA THR A 57 -1.91 0.68 25.27
C THR A 57 -1.41 1.70 26.31
N SER A 58 -1.17 2.96 25.96
CA SER A 58 -0.70 3.96 26.94
C SER A 58 -1.58 5.22 27.05
N SER A 59 -2.89 5.06 26.85
CA SER A 59 -3.86 6.03 27.37
C SER A 59 -4.95 5.28 28.10
N THR A 60 -4.89 5.31 29.42
CA THR A 60 -5.89 4.73 30.34
C THR A 60 -7.18 5.56 30.40
N THR A 61 -7.45 6.38 29.38
CA THR A 61 -8.74 7.06 29.21
C THR A 61 -9.51 6.37 28.09
N PRO A 62 -10.57 5.60 28.40
CA PRO A 62 -11.49 5.11 27.38
C PRO A 62 -12.00 6.29 26.55
N GLY A 63 -11.65 6.33 25.27
CA GLY A 63 -12.24 7.25 24.31
C GLY A 63 -11.44 8.50 23.91
N ALA A 64 -10.19 8.70 24.35
CA ALA A 64 -9.38 9.83 23.90
C ALA A 64 -8.09 9.38 23.19
N LEU A 65 -8.10 9.44 21.85
CA LEU A 65 -6.88 9.37 21.07
C LEU A 65 -6.09 10.68 21.26
N SER A 66 -4.76 10.59 21.32
CA SER A 66 -3.91 11.79 21.21
C SER A 66 -4.08 12.44 19.84
N GLU A 67 -3.67 13.71 19.70
CA GLU A 67 -3.71 14.41 18.41
C GLU A 67 -2.98 13.64 17.31
N GLY A 68 -1.81 13.07 17.62
CA GLY A 68 -1.07 12.20 16.70
C GLY A 68 -1.81 10.89 16.38
N GLY A 69 -2.55 10.34 17.33
CA GLY A 69 -3.42 9.18 17.11
C GLY A 69 -4.58 9.47 16.16
N LEU A 70 -5.22 10.63 16.31
CA LEU A 70 -6.29 11.09 15.42
C LEU A 70 -5.79 11.30 13.99
N LEU A 71 -4.63 11.94 13.82
CA LEU A 71 -4.03 12.14 12.49
C LEU A 71 -3.76 10.80 11.79
N ARG A 72 -3.18 9.82 12.49
CA ARG A 72 -2.94 8.47 11.94
C ARG A 72 -4.24 7.74 11.61
N ALA A 73 -5.25 7.82 12.48
CA ALA A 73 -6.55 7.21 12.22
C ALA A 73 -7.20 7.77 10.95
N LYS A 74 -7.13 9.10 10.75
CA LYS A 74 -7.64 9.76 9.55
C LYS A 74 -6.88 9.32 8.30
N GLN A 75 -5.54 9.30 8.35
CA GLN A 75 -4.71 8.82 7.23
C GLN A 75 -5.03 7.37 6.86
N LYS A 76 -5.21 6.48 7.85
CA LYS A 76 -5.60 5.09 7.61
C LYS A 76 -6.98 4.98 6.95
N ALA A 77 -7.96 5.77 7.41
CA ALA A 77 -9.28 5.81 6.80
C ALA A 77 -9.23 6.32 5.35
N THR A 78 -8.43 7.36 5.07
CA THR A 78 -8.20 7.88 3.71
C THR A 78 -7.60 6.83 2.79
N PHE A 79 -6.52 6.15 3.22
CA PHE A 79 -5.91 5.10 2.42
C PHE A 79 -6.89 3.95 2.16
N PHE A 80 -7.61 3.50 3.19
CA PHE A 80 -8.66 2.48 3.03
C PHE A 80 -9.71 2.90 1.99
N ALA A 81 -10.22 4.13 2.08
CA ALA A 81 -11.25 4.62 1.18
C ALA A 81 -10.76 4.70 -0.28
N MET A 82 -9.52 5.15 -0.49
CA MET A 82 -8.91 5.18 -1.83
C MET A 82 -8.75 3.78 -2.43
N GLN A 83 -8.36 2.79 -1.64
CA GLN A 83 -8.14 1.41 -2.12
C GLN A 83 -9.44 0.63 -2.34
N THR A 84 -10.54 1.06 -1.72
CA THR A 84 -11.82 0.33 -1.73
C THR A 84 -12.95 1.17 -2.32
N GLN A 85 -12.62 2.18 -3.12
CA GLN A 85 -13.55 3.23 -3.55
C GLN A 85 -14.79 2.69 -4.27
N ASP A 86 -14.62 1.73 -5.19
CA ASP A 86 -15.74 1.11 -5.90
C ASP A 86 -16.68 0.37 -4.94
N ASN A 87 -16.12 -0.43 -4.03
CA ASN A 87 -16.92 -1.18 -3.06
C ASN A 87 -17.62 -0.25 -2.06
N LEU A 88 -16.94 0.81 -1.60
CA LEU A 88 -17.55 1.83 -0.75
C LEU A 88 -18.69 2.54 -1.47
N ARG A 89 -18.52 2.87 -2.76
CA ARG A 89 -19.57 3.46 -3.56
C ARG A 89 -20.80 2.56 -3.61
N GLU A 90 -20.62 1.26 -3.85
CA GLU A 90 -21.74 0.33 -3.88
C GLU A 90 -22.41 0.17 -2.51
N ASP A 91 -21.63 0.01 -1.44
CA ASP A 91 -22.14 -0.14 -0.08
C ASP A 91 -22.90 1.10 0.39
N ILE A 92 -22.40 2.30 0.06
CA ILE A 92 -23.10 3.56 0.36
C ILE A 92 -24.39 3.67 -0.46
N ALA A 93 -24.39 3.29 -1.73
CA ALA A 93 -25.61 3.29 -2.56
C ALA A 93 -26.69 2.37 -1.97
N ARG A 94 -26.30 1.22 -1.42
CA ARG A 94 -27.19 0.29 -0.71
C ARG A 94 -27.53 0.77 0.70
N GLY A 95 -26.77 1.72 1.25
CA GLY A 95 -26.84 2.20 2.62
C GLY A 95 -26.25 1.22 3.65
N GLN A 96 -25.63 0.13 3.22
CA GLN A 96 -25.08 -0.92 4.08
C GLN A 96 -24.02 -1.73 3.34
N GLY A 97 -23.10 -2.31 4.10
CA GLY A 97 -22.11 -3.25 3.58
C GLY A 97 -20.84 -3.25 4.42
N GLU A 98 -19.94 -4.19 4.11
CA GLU A 98 -18.75 -4.45 4.91
C GLU A 98 -17.71 -3.34 4.81
N TYR A 99 -17.60 -2.67 3.66
CA TYR A 99 -16.63 -1.59 3.46
C TYR A 99 -17.11 -0.32 4.16
N LEU A 100 -18.41 -0.03 4.12
CA LEU A 100 -19.00 1.08 4.87
C LEU A 100 -18.88 0.85 6.39
N ALA A 101 -19.12 -0.37 6.86
CA ALA A 101 -18.94 -0.73 8.26
C ALA A 101 -17.47 -0.61 8.71
N SER A 102 -16.54 -1.04 7.85
CA SER A 102 -15.09 -0.91 8.09
C SER A 102 -14.65 0.54 8.15
N LEU A 103 -15.15 1.40 7.25
CA LEU A 103 -14.89 2.83 7.28
C LEU A 103 -15.39 3.47 8.58
N ALA A 104 -16.59 3.12 9.04
CA ALA A 104 -17.12 3.61 10.31
C ALA A 104 -16.25 3.20 11.50
N ALA A 105 -15.78 1.96 11.54
CA ALA A 105 -14.86 1.51 12.58
C ALA A 105 -13.52 2.27 12.54
N LEU A 106 -12.96 2.50 11.36
CA LEU A 106 -11.71 3.24 11.18
C LEU A 106 -11.81 4.71 11.59
N THR A 107 -12.98 5.32 11.41
CA THR A 107 -13.27 6.72 11.75
C THR A 107 -13.87 6.89 13.15
N GLY A 108 -13.98 5.81 13.91
CA GLY A 108 -14.42 5.83 15.30
C GLY A 108 -15.90 6.17 15.48
N VAL A 109 -16.73 5.85 14.49
CA VAL A 109 -18.18 6.07 14.60
C VAL A 109 -18.76 5.07 15.61
N PRO A 110 -19.41 5.56 16.69
CA PRO A 110 -19.99 4.67 17.68
C PRO A 110 -21.29 4.03 17.16
N ALA A 111 -21.68 2.90 17.73
CA ALA A 111 -22.79 2.08 17.21
C ALA A 111 -24.15 2.79 17.22
N ASP A 112 -24.37 3.72 18.15
CA ASP A 112 -25.56 4.57 18.24
C ASP A 112 -25.62 5.63 17.12
N GLN A 113 -24.47 6.01 16.59
CA GLN A 113 -24.34 6.94 15.47
C GLN A 113 -24.42 6.27 14.10
N TRP A 114 -24.40 4.93 14.05
CA TRP A 114 -24.37 4.17 12.81
C TRP A 114 -25.56 4.45 11.88
N PRO A 115 -26.84 4.47 12.35
CA PRO A 115 -27.96 4.80 11.47
C PRO A 115 -27.86 6.22 10.89
N ALA A 116 -27.40 7.19 11.69
CA ALA A 116 -27.24 8.56 11.24
C ALA A 116 -26.16 8.69 10.16
N LEU A 117 -25.05 7.96 10.29
CA LEU A 117 -24.02 7.90 9.26
C LEU A 117 -24.55 7.29 7.96
N GLN A 118 -25.26 6.16 8.04
CA GLN A 118 -25.80 5.48 6.86
C GLN A 118 -26.78 6.38 6.09
N ASP A 119 -27.66 7.07 6.82
CA ASP A 119 -28.62 8.00 6.22
C ASP A 119 -27.91 9.18 5.55
N ASP A 120 -26.95 9.82 6.24
CA ASP A 120 -26.20 10.97 5.72
C ASP A 120 -25.38 10.61 4.46
N MET A 121 -24.69 9.46 4.49
CA MET A 121 -23.94 8.94 3.34
C MET A 121 -24.83 8.65 2.13
N ARG A 122 -26.00 8.05 2.35
CA ARG A 122 -26.96 7.75 1.26
C ARG A 122 -27.57 9.03 0.70
N GLN A 123 -27.93 9.99 1.55
CA GLN A 123 -28.47 11.28 1.13
C GLN A 123 -27.44 12.10 0.36
N SER A 124 -26.18 12.04 0.77
CA SER A 124 -25.05 12.73 0.14
C SER A 124 -24.46 11.97 -1.06
N TYR A 125 -24.97 10.79 -1.40
CA TYR A 125 -24.39 9.95 -2.46
C TYR A 125 -24.09 10.70 -3.78
N PRO A 126 -25.01 11.51 -4.34
CA PRO A 126 -24.74 12.22 -5.59
C PRO A 126 -23.59 13.24 -5.49
N THR A 127 -23.33 13.80 -4.29
CA THR A 127 -22.28 14.80 -4.07
C THR A 127 -20.95 14.17 -3.67
N LEU A 128 -21.00 12.97 -3.08
CA LEU A 128 -19.83 12.16 -2.73
C LEU A 128 -19.19 11.53 -3.96
N PHE A 129 -20.00 11.09 -4.94
CA PHE A 129 -19.55 10.40 -6.16
C PHE A 129 -19.91 11.15 -7.44
N ASP A 130 -19.87 12.49 -7.37
CA ASP A 130 -20.06 13.37 -8.51
C ASP A 130 -18.99 13.08 -9.59
N GLU A 131 -19.40 13.03 -10.86
CA GLU A 131 -18.54 12.62 -11.99
C GLU A 131 -17.39 13.60 -12.25
N GLN A 132 -17.49 14.84 -11.76
CA GLN A 132 -16.44 15.85 -11.86
C GLN A 132 -15.36 15.69 -10.79
N LEU A 133 -15.56 14.83 -9.79
CA LEU A 133 -14.56 14.52 -8.78
C LEU A 133 -13.62 13.42 -9.25
N SER A 134 -12.33 13.59 -8.99
CA SER A 134 -11.39 12.48 -9.05
C SER A 134 -11.71 11.43 -7.97
N PRO A 135 -11.33 10.16 -8.15
CA PRO A 135 -11.55 9.11 -7.15
C PRO A 135 -10.95 9.45 -5.77
N GLY A 136 -9.79 10.13 -5.75
CA GLY A 136 -9.17 10.59 -4.50
C GLY A 136 -10.03 11.64 -3.77
N GLN A 137 -10.54 12.64 -4.49
CA GLN A 137 -11.41 13.67 -3.91
C GLN A 137 -12.73 13.09 -3.39
N SER A 138 -13.31 12.13 -4.13
CA SER A 138 -14.49 11.40 -3.68
C SER A 138 -14.20 10.63 -2.38
N SER A 139 -13.08 9.91 -2.33
CA SER A 139 -12.65 9.15 -1.14
C SER A 139 -12.41 10.05 0.07
N GLU A 140 -11.76 11.20 -0.13
CA GLU A 140 -11.57 12.21 0.92
C GLU A 140 -12.91 12.69 1.48
N ARG A 141 -13.89 13.04 0.62
CA ARG A 141 -15.21 13.48 1.08
C ARG A 141 -15.96 12.40 1.86
N VAL A 142 -15.88 11.15 1.40
CA VAL A 142 -16.46 10.00 2.11
C VAL A 142 -15.83 9.89 3.51
N VAL A 143 -14.52 9.99 3.61
CA VAL A 143 -13.81 9.94 4.90
C VAL A 143 -14.16 11.12 5.79
N GLU A 144 -14.21 12.34 5.27
CA GLU A 144 -14.62 13.52 6.06
C GLU A 144 -16.04 13.37 6.62
N THR A 145 -16.95 12.84 5.81
CA THR A 145 -18.33 12.57 6.23
C THR A 145 -18.35 11.56 7.38
N ALA A 146 -17.69 10.41 7.22
CA ALA A 146 -17.61 9.41 8.29
C ALA A 146 -16.90 9.92 9.55
N TRP A 147 -15.81 10.68 9.37
CA TRP A 147 -15.05 11.29 10.45
C TRP A 147 -15.91 12.22 11.29
N ALA A 148 -16.79 13.01 10.67
CA ALA A 148 -17.72 13.92 11.36
C ALA A 148 -18.75 13.20 12.25
N HIS A 149 -19.02 11.91 12.01
CA HIS A 149 -19.90 11.09 12.85
C HIS A 149 -19.17 10.36 13.98
N GLY A 150 -17.84 10.26 13.91
CA GLY A 150 -16.98 9.59 14.90
C GLY A 150 -16.01 10.55 15.58
N TYR A 151 -14.71 10.35 15.36
CA TYR A 151 -13.65 11.12 16.00
C TYR A 151 -13.75 12.64 15.79
N GLY A 152 -14.34 13.10 14.69
CA GLY A 152 -14.58 14.52 14.43
C GLY A 152 -15.46 15.21 15.48
N LYS A 153 -16.41 14.49 16.10
CA LYS A 153 -17.22 15.03 17.21
C LYS A 153 -16.40 15.27 18.47
N GLN A 154 -15.42 14.43 18.73
CA GLN A 154 -14.56 14.51 19.92
C GLN A 154 -13.62 15.73 19.84
N VAL A 155 -13.09 16.03 18.64
CA VAL A 155 -12.22 17.20 18.42
C VAL A 155 -12.93 18.52 18.74
N VAL A 156 -14.24 18.63 18.45
CA VAL A 156 -15.01 19.84 18.74
C VAL A 156 -15.33 19.97 20.23
N ALA A 157 -15.54 18.86 20.94
CA ALA A 157 -15.91 18.87 22.36
C ALA A 157 -14.76 19.27 23.31
N HIS A 158 -13.50 19.22 22.86
CA HIS A 158 -12.31 19.53 23.65
C HIS A 158 -11.68 20.91 23.36
N ARG A 159 -12.34 21.75 22.56
CA ARG A 159 -11.92 23.13 22.25
C ARG A 159 -12.80 24.12 22.98
#